data_AF-A0A227F794-F1
#
_entry.id   AF-A0A227F794-F1
#
_cell.length_a   1.000
_cell.length_b   1.000
_cell.length_c   1.000
_cell.angle_alpha   90.00
_cell.angle_beta   90.00
_cell.angle_gamma   90.00
#
_symmetry.space_group_name_H-M   'P 1'
#
loop_
_entity.id
_entity.type
_entity.pdbx_description
1 polymer ?
#
loop_
_entity_poly.entity_id
_entity_poly.type
_entity_poly.pdbx_seq_one_letter_code
_entity_poly.pdbx_strand_id
1 'polypeptide(L)' 'DEAHALGKKLYVVCNIQPHNSKLKTFIRDLKPVVEMGPDALIMSDPGLIMMVREAFPEMPIHLSVQA' A
#
# COMPACT_ATOMS: atom_id res chain seq x y z
N ASP A 1 -12.01 -8.39 -6.79
CA ASP A 1 -13.01 -9.08 -7.64
C ASP A 1 -14.32 -8.31 -7.80
N GLU A 2 -15.16 -8.17 -6.79
CA GLU A 2 -16.48 -7.52 -6.95
C GLU A 2 -16.39 -6.08 -7.49
N ALA A 3 -15.53 -5.24 -6.91
CA ALA A 3 -15.33 -3.87 -7.39
C ALA A 3 -14.91 -3.83 -8.87
N HIS A 4 -13.96 -4.68 -9.25
CA HIS A 4 -13.48 -4.78 -10.63
C HIS A 4 -14.53 -5.32 -11.59
N ALA A 5 -15.35 -6.29 -11.15
CA ALA A 5 -16.48 -6.79 -11.94
C ALA A 5 -17.52 -5.69 -12.24
N LEU A 6 -17.65 -4.70 -11.35
CA LEU A 6 -18.47 -3.51 -11.54
C LEU A 6 -17.76 -2.37 -12.31
N GLY A 7 -16.56 -2.63 -12.85
CA GLY A 7 -15.73 -1.62 -13.52
C GLY A 7 -15.25 -0.50 -12.60
N LYS A 8 -15.17 -0.75 -11.29
CA LYS A 8 -14.70 0.20 -10.28
C LYS A 8 -13.24 -0.07 -9.92
N LYS A 9 -12.52 1.01 -9.59
CA LYS A 9 -11.17 0.93 -9.06
C LYS A 9 -11.20 0.69 -7.55
N LEU A 10 -10.28 -0.12 -7.05
CA LEU A 10 -10.07 -0.43 -5.65
C LEU A 10 -8.76 0.20 -5.17
N TYR A 11 -8.86 1.09 -4.19
CA TYR A 11 -7.72 1.74 -3.56
C TYR A 11 -7.60 1.23 -2.12
N VAL A 12 -6.37 0.92 -1.69
CA VAL A 12 -6.12 0.48 -0.30
C VAL A 12 -5.32 1.54 0.43
N VAL A 13 -5.86 2.00 1.56
CA VAL A 13 -5.18 2.95 2.44
C VAL A 13 -4.26 2.21 3.41
N CYS A 14 -2.99 2.59 3.44
CA CYS A 14 -1.98 2.04 4.34
C CYS A 14 -1.39 3.14 5.23
N ASN A 15 -2.23 3.69 6.12
CA ASN A 15 -1.83 4.72 7.08
C ASN A 15 -1.32 4.06 8.37
N ILE A 16 -0.13 3.45 8.32
CA ILE A 16 0.52 2.87 9.50
C ILE A 16 1.49 3.89 10.08
N GLN A 17 1.34 4.21 11.38
CA GLN A 17 2.41 4.88 12.12
C GLN A 17 3.52 3.86 12.42
N PRO A 18 4.75 4.08 11.93
CA PRO A 18 5.83 3.13 12.12
C PRO A 18 6.29 3.14 13.58
N HIS A 19 5.99 2.07 14.31
CA HIS A 19 6.75 1.70 15.50
C HIS A 19 7.88 0.76 15.05
N ASN A 20 9.12 1.01 15.51
CA ASN A 20 10.35 0.34 15.03
C ASN A 20 10.28 -1.20 14.93
N SER A 21 9.49 -1.87 15.78
CA SER A 21 9.30 -3.32 15.74
C SER A 21 8.49 -3.81 14.53
N LYS A 22 7.62 -2.97 13.95
CA LYS A 22 6.70 -3.32 12.85
C LYS A 22 7.28 -3.06 11.46
N LEU A 23 8.37 -2.30 11.34
CA LEU A 23 9.03 -2.05 10.05
C LEU A 23 9.53 -3.34 9.39
N LYS A 24 10.03 -4.29 10.20
CA LYS A 24 10.56 -5.57 9.70
C LYS A 24 9.48 -6.49 9.13
N THR A 25 8.24 -6.39 9.62
CA THR A 25 7.13 -7.23 9.14
C THR A 25 6.26 -6.52 8.13
N PHE A 26 6.37 -5.19 8.01
CA PHE A 26 5.53 -4.38 7.14
C PHE A 26 5.41 -4.91 5.70
N ILE A 27 6.53 -5.16 5.02
CA ILE A 27 6.49 -5.68 3.63
C ILE A 27 5.88 -7.08 3.56
N ARG A 28 6.16 -7.94 4.54
CA ARG A 28 5.56 -9.28 4.62
C ARG A 28 4.03 -9.19 4.79
N ASP A 29 3.58 -8.28 5.65
CA ASP A 29 2.17 -8.12 5.99
C ASP A 29 1.41 -7.39 4.85
N LEU A 30 2.09 -6.54 4.08
CA LEU A 30 1.55 -5.85 2.92
C LEU A 30 1.51 -6.72 1.64
N LYS A 31 2.43 -7.68 1.50
CA LYS A 31 2.51 -8.58 0.33
C LYS A 31 1.17 -9.21 -0.08
N PRO A 32 0.37 -9.83 0.82
CA PRO A 32 -0.91 -10.40 0.41
C PRO A 32 -1.89 -9.35 -0.13
N VAL A 33 -1.84 -8.12 0.40
CA VAL A 33 -2.68 -7.00 -0.10
C VAL A 33 -2.27 -6.61 -1.51
N VAL A 34 -0.97 -6.56 -1.80
CA VAL A 34 -0.46 -6.28 -3.15
C VAL A 34 -0.83 -7.42 -4.12
N GLU A 35 -0.76 -8.67 -3.68
CA GLU A 35 -1.14 -9.86 -4.47
C GLU A 35 -2.64 -9.89 -4.80
N MET A 36 -3.49 -9.24 -3.99
CA MET A 36 -4.91 -9.05 -4.32
C MET A 36 -5.14 -8.04 -5.46
N GLY A 37 -4.10 -7.36 -5.94
CA GLY A 37 -4.16 -6.49 -7.10
C GLY A 37 -5.02 -5.22 -6.95
N PRO A 38 -4.84 -4.41 -5.89
CA PRO A 38 -5.47 -3.08 -5.83
C PRO A 38 -4.92 -2.18 -6.95
N ASP A 39 -5.71 -1.19 -7.36
CA ASP A 39 -5.34 -0.24 -8.39
C ASP A 39 -4.25 0.76 -7.92
N ALA A 40 -4.23 1.07 -6.61
CA ALA A 40 -3.13 1.80 -5.98
C ALA A 40 -3.21 1.68 -4.45
N LEU A 41 -2.06 1.94 -3.81
CA LEU A 41 -1.98 2.20 -2.38
C LEU A 41 -2.07 3.71 -2.09
N ILE A 42 -2.71 4.08 -0.97
CA ILE A 42 -2.73 5.44 -0.45
C ILE A 42 -1.89 5.48 0.82
N MET A 43 -0.82 6.28 0.84
CA MET A 43 0.19 6.28 1.92
C MET A 43 0.63 7.70 2.26
N SER A 44 1.04 7.94 3.50
CA SER A 44 1.53 9.24 3.98
C SER A 44 3.00 9.25 4.40
N ASP A 45 3.55 8.14 4.91
CA ASP A 45 4.90 8.08 5.45
C ASP A 45 5.95 7.88 4.33
N PRO A 46 6.90 8.82 4.13
CA PRO A 46 7.92 8.70 3.09
C PRO A 46 8.83 7.47 3.24
N GLY A 47 9.14 7.07 4.47
CA GLY A 47 9.99 5.91 4.74
C GLY A 47 9.30 4.60 4.32
N LEU A 48 8.03 4.44 4.69
CA LEU A 48 7.22 3.31 4.24
C LEU A 48 7.04 3.32 2.71
N ILE A 49 6.77 4.48 2.11
CA ILE A 49 6.63 4.62 0.64
C ILE A 49 7.90 4.14 -0.07
N MET A 50 9.08 4.51 0.41
CA MET A 50 10.34 4.06 -0.18
C MET A 50 10.49 2.54 -0.13
N MET A 51 10.18 1.92 1.03
CA MET A 51 10.24 0.46 1.15
C MET A 51 9.24 -0.26 0.23
N VAL A 52 8.02 0.27 0.08
CA VAL A 52 7.03 -0.31 -0.84
C VAL A 52 7.50 -0.21 -2.28
N ARG A 53 8.06 0.94 -2.69
CA ARG A 53 8.60 1.10 -4.05
C ARG A 53 9.76 0.17 -4.35
N GLU A 54 10.59 -0.12 -3.35
CA GLU A 54 11.69 -1.08 -3.49
C GLU A 54 11.17 -2.52 -3.63
N ALA A 55 10.18 -2.92 -2.82
CA ALA A 55 9.64 -4.26 -2.82
C ALA A 55 8.64 -4.54 -3.98
N PHE A 56 7.88 -3.52 -4.39
CA PHE A 56 6.77 -3.61 -5.34
C PHE A 56 6.80 -2.42 -6.32
N PRO A 57 7.78 -2.36 -7.23
CA PRO A 57 7.99 -1.21 -8.11
C PRO A 57 6.80 -0.89 -9.03
N GLU A 58 6.02 -1.91 -9.39
CA GLU A 58 4.85 -1.77 -10.26
C GLU A 58 3.59 -1.32 -9.51
N MET A 59 3.59 -1.30 -8.16
CA MET A 59 2.43 -0.93 -7.37
C MET A 59 2.25 0.59 -7.35
N PRO A 60 1.18 1.16 -7.92
CA PRO A 60 0.97 2.59 -7.89
C PRO A 60 0.74 3.08 -6.45
N ILE A 61 1.33 4.23 -6.10
CA ILE A 61 1.20 4.83 -4.77
C ILE A 61 0.73 6.27 -4.92
N HIS A 62 -0.39 6.59 -4.29
CA HIS A 62 -0.94 7.93 -4.16
C HIS A 62 -0.58 8.49 -2.78
N LEU A 63 -0.12 9.75 -2.74
CA LEU A 63 0.18 10.42 -1.49
C LEU A 63 -1.12 10.83 -0.79
N SER A 64 -1.29 10.44 0.48
CA SER A 64 -2.37 10.94 1.33
C SER A 64 -2.06 12.36 1.80
N VAL A 65 -2.92 13.32 1.44
CA VAL A 65 -2.79 14.73 1.86
C VAL A 65 -3.45 15.04 3.21
N GLN A 66 -3.98 14.02 3.91
CA GLN A 66 -4.62 14.15 5.22
C GLN A 66 -3.66 13.90 6.40
N ALA A 67 -2.35 14.01 6.16
CA ALA A 67 -1.30 13.79 7.16
C ALA A 67 -1.08 15.02 8.06
#